data_AF-S6VSB8-F1
#
_entry.id   AF-S6VSB8-F1
#
_cell.length_a   1.000
_cell.length_b   1.000
_cell.length_c   1.000
_cell.angle_alpha   90.00
_cell.angle_beta   90.00
_cell.angle_gamma   90.00
#
_symmetry.space_group_name_H-M   'P 1'
#
loop_
_entity.id
_entity.type
_entity.pdbx_description
1 polymer ?
#
loop_
_entity_poly.entity_id
_entity_poly.type
_entity_poly.pdbx_seq_one_letter_code
_entity_poly.pdbx_strand_id
1 'polypeptide(L)'
;MLQLILGGARSGKSRLAEKLAADSALSVIYIATSQPLDGEMNQRVASHRARRPDHWGLVEEPVELARVLRENAAPDRCLLVDCLTLWLTNLLML
;
A
#
# COMPACT_ATOMS: atom_id res chain seq x y z
N MET A 1 11.53 3.04 11.52
CA MET A 1 11.03 1.74 12.06
C MET A 1 10.39 0.98 10.91
N LEU A 2 10.59 -0.34 10.80
CA LEU A 2 9.92 -1.18 9.80
C LEU A 2 8.87 -2.05 10.51
N GLN A 3 7.69 -2.18 9.92
CA GLN A 3 6.60 -3.01 10.44
C GLN A 3 6.04 -3.89 9.32
N LEU A 4 5.82 -5.17 9.62
CA LEU A 4 5.23 -6.13 8.69
C LEU A 4 3.92 -6.65 9.28
N ILE A 5 2.83 -6.49 8.54
CA ILE A 5 1.48 -6.89 8.95
C ILE A 5 1.04 -8.10 8.11
N LEU A 6 0.85 -9.24 8.75
CA LEU A 6 0.52 -10.52 8.10
C LEU A 6 -0.87 -11.03 8.51
N GLY A 7 -1.38 -12.02 7.76
CA GLY A 7 -2.69 -12.65 8.00
C GLY A 7 -3.45 -13.03 6.73
N GLY A 8 -4.42 -13.93 6.85
CA GLY A 8 -5.19 -14.49 5.71
C GLY A 8 -6.09 -13.47 4.99
N ALA A 9 -6.64 -13.83 3.84
CA ALA A 9 -7.53 -12.95 3.07
C ALA A 9 -8.69 -12.39 3.93
N ARG A 10 -9.01 -11.10 3.77
CA ARG A 10 -10.08 -10.40 4.51
C ARG A 10 -9.92 -10.32 6.04
N SER A 11 -8.75 -10.63 6.60
CA SER A 11 -8.50 -10.52 8.05
C SER A 11 -8.34 -9.10 8.61
N GLY A 12 -8.58 -8.05 7.82
CA GLY A 12 -8.50 -6.65 8.29
C GLY A 12 -7.11 -5.99 8.29
N LYS A 13 -6.07 -6.65 7.76
CA LYS A 13 -4.68 -6.13 7.73
C LYS A 13 -4.53 -4.73 7.16
N SER A 14 -5.09 -4.48 5.98
CA SER A 14 -4.97 -3.16 5.35
C SER A 14 -5.65 -2.08 6.18
N ARG A 15 -6.78 -2.38 6.84
CA ARG A 15 -7.42 -1.44 7.77
C ARG A 15 -6.54 -1.15 8.99
N LEU A 16 -5.86 -2.15 9.53
CA LEU A 16 -4.90 -1.96 10.61
C LEU A 16 -3.70 -1.10 10.15
N ALA A 17 -3.15 -1.40 8.97
CA ALA A 17 -2.05 -0.64 8.39
C ALA A 17 -2.43 0.83 8.14
N GLU A 18 -3.61 1.06 7.53
CA GLU A 18 -4.18 2.39 7.28
C GLU A 18 -4.34 3.16 8.60
N LYS A 19 -4.86 2.51 9.65
CA LYS A 19 -4.98 3.13 10.98
C LYS A 19 -3.62 3.52 11.57
N LEU A 20 -2.65 2.62 11.55
CA LEU A 20 -1.31 2.89 12.09
C LEU A 20 -0.60 4.02 11.34
N ALA A 21 -0.79 4.11 10.02
CA ALA A 21 -0.25 5.21 9.23
C ALA A 21 -0.95 6.54 9.57
N ALA A 22 -2.28 6.55 9.74
CA ALA A 22 -3.02 7.73 10.17
C ALA A 22 -2.58 8.22 11.56
N ASP A 23 -2.38 7.29 12.50
CA ASP A 23 -1.97 7.57 13.88
C ASP A 23 -0.48 7.97 14.00
N SER A 24 0.31 7.88 12.91
CA SER A 24 1.76 8.14 12.93
C SER A 24 2.15 9.62 13.04
N ALA A 25 1.22 10.54 12.76
CA ALA A 25 1.47 11.98 12.61
C ALA A 25 2.54 12.35 11.54
N LEU A 26 2.90 11.42 10.66
CA LEU A 26 3.84 11.65 9.54
C LEU A 26 3.07 11.92 8.24
N SER A 27 3.76 12.49 7.25
CA SER A 27 3.23 12.56 5.89
C SER A 27 3.15 11.16 5.29
N VAL A 28 1.94 10.69 4.97
CA VAL A 28 1.72 9.32 4.46
C VAL A 28 1.80 9.27 2.94
N ILE A 29 2.56 8.31 2.42
CA ILE A 29 2.54 7.92 1.01
C ILE A 29 2.11 6.45 0.95
N TYR A 30 0.97 6.22 0.30
CA TYR A 30 0.48 4.88 0.02
C TYR A 30 1.08 4.37 -1.29
N ILE A 31 1.70 3.20 -1.25
CA ILE A 31 2.31 2.54 -2.40
C ILE A 31 1.46 1.33 -2.76
N ALA A 32 0.67 1.47 -3.82
CA ALA A 32 -0.16 0.39 -4.35
C ALA A 32 0.65 -0.44 -5.34
N THR A 33 0.76 -1.73 -5.06
CA THR A 33 1.46 -2.69 -5.93
C THR A 33 0.49 -3.56 -6.73
N SER A 34 -0.81 -3.46 -6.43
CA SER A 34 -1.84 -4.21 -7.15
C SER A 34 -2.11 -3.60 -8.52
N GLN A 35 -2.36 -4.46 -9.50
CA GLN A 35 -2.93 -4.07 -10.79
C GLN A 35 -4.38 -4.55 -10.84
N PRO A 36 -5.38 -3.65 -10.90
CA PRO A 36 -6.77 -4.04 -10.92
C PRO A 36 -7.17 -4.53 -12.32
N LEU A 37 -6.81 -5.78 -12.61
CA LEU A 37 -7.05 -6.43 -13.91
C LEU A 37 -8.45 -7.06 -14.02
N ASP A 38 -9.21 -7.11 -12.93
CA ASP A 38 -10.57 -7.65 -12.89
C ASP A 38 -11.55 -6.74 -12.12
N GLY A 39 -12.85 -7.01 -12.27
CA GLY A 39 -13.92 -6.21 -11.66
C GLY A 39 -13.95 -6.29 -10.13
N GLU A 40 -13.55 -7.42 -9.55
CA GLU A 40 -13.53 -7.60 -8.09
C GLU A 40 -12.42 -6.77 -7.45
N MET A 41 -11.22 -6.78 -8.04
CA MET A 41 -10.08 -5.99 -7.61
C MET A 41 -10.38 -4.49 -7.76
N ASN A 42 -11.07 -4.08 -8.82
CA ASN A 42 -11.52 -2.70 -8.99
C ASN A 42 -12.41 -2.22 -7.83
N GLN A 43 -13.40 -3.03 -7.42
CA GLN A 43 -14.26 -2.70 -6.27
C GLN A 43 -13.47 -2.62 -4.97
N ARG A 44 -12.49 -3.52 -4.78
CA ARG A 44 -11.61 -3.49 -3.62
C ARG A 44 -10.79 -2.21 -3.62
N VAL A 45 -10.09 -1.89 -4.70
CA VAL A 45 -9.30 -0.65 -4.83
C VAL A 45 -10.16 0.58 -4.56
N ALA A 46 -11.40 0.62 -5.05
CA ALA A 46 -12.34 1.70 -4.74
C ALA A 46 -12.63 1.82 -3.23
N SER A 47 -12.85 0.70 -2.54
CA SER A 47 -13.01 0.69 -1.08
C SER A 47 -11.76 1.17 -0.33
N HIS A 48 -10.56 0.81 -0.80
CA HIS A 48 -9.31 1.32 -0.22
C HIS A 48 -9.14 2.82 -0.48
N ARG A 49 -9.44 3.30 -1.70
CA ARG A 49 -9.42 4.73 -2.05
C ARG A 49 -10.35 5.52 -1.13
N ALA A 50 -11.60 5.08 -0.95
CA ALA A 50 -12.59 5.78 -0.14
C ALA A 50 -12.28 5.85 1.36
N ARG A 51 -11.45 4.92 1.90
CA ARG A 51 -11.07 4.92 3.33
C ARG A 51 -9.87 5.82 3.64
N ARG A 52 -9.03 6.09 2.65
CA ARG A 52 -7.80 6.85 2.86
C ARG A 52 -8.12 8.35 2.80
N PRO A 53 -7.51 9.17 3.67
CA PRO A 53 -7.62 10.61 3.56
C PRO A 53 -7.09 11.13 2.21
N ASP A 54 -7.77 12.11 1.63
CA ASP A 54 -7.40 12.69 0.32
C ASP A 54 -6.03 13.38 0.31
N HIS A 55 -5.51 13.75 1.48
CA HIS A 55 -4.17 14.36 1.62
C HIS A 55 -3.02 13.34 1.58
N TRP A 56 -3.31 12.04 1.55
CA TRP A 56 -2.27 11.03 1.41
C TRP A 56 -1.71 11.01 -0.02
N GLY A 57 -0.39 10.92 -0.13
CA GLY A 57 0.24 10.63 -1.41
C GLY A 57 -0.11 9.22 -1.91
N LEU A 58 -0.16 9.04 -3.22
CA LEU A 58 -0.36 7.74 -3.87
C LEU A 58 0.73 7.52 -4.91
N VAL A 59 1.39 6.36 -4.84
CA VAL A 59 2.26 5.85 -5.90
C VAL A 59 1.77 4.48 -6.31
N GLU A 60 1.49 4.28 -7.59
CA GLU A 60 1.16 2.98 -8.17
C GLU A 60 2.43 2.42 -8.80
N GLU A 61 3.04 1.40 -8.18
CA GLU A 61 4.29 0.79 -8.64
C GLU A 61 4.22 -0.73 -8.44
N PRO A 62 3.94 -1.49 -9.52
CA PRO A 62 3.75 -2.92 -9.42
C PRO A 62 5.05 -3.74 -9.32
N VAL A 63 6.20 -3.19 -9.72
CA VAL A 63 7.44 -3.97 -9.92
C VAL A 63 8.62 -3.33 -9.20
N GLU A 64 8.95 -2.08 -9.50
CA GLU A 64 10.14 -1.35 -9.03
C GLU A 64 9.96 -0.77 -7.61
N LEU A 65 9.36 -1.56 -6.70
CA LEU A 65 9.03 -1.14 -5.33
C LEU A 65 10.27 -0.61 -4.57
N ALA A 66 11.42 -1.25 -4.73
CA ALA A 66 12.65 -0.84 -4.06
C ALA A 66 13.13 0.56 -4.50
N ARG A 67 12.93 0.91 -5.78
CA ARG A 67 13.23 2.25 -6.29
C ARG A 67 12.31 3.28 -5.65
N VAL A 68 10.99 3.02 -5.65
CA VAL A 68 10.00 3.92 -5.05
C VAL A 68 10.24 4.12 -3.56
N LEU A 69 10.58 3.07 -2.82
CA LEU A 69 10.90 3.17 -1.39
C LEU A 69 12.11 4.10 -1.16
N ARG A 70 13.18 3.98 -1.97
CA ARG A 70 14.37 4.84 -1.84
C ARG A 70 14.09 6.30 -2.18
N GLU A 71 13.31 6.55 -3.22
CA GLU A 71 12.96 7.92 -3.66
C GLU A 71 12.05 8.64 -2.67
N ASN A 72 11.21 7.90 -1.94
CA ASN A 72 10.18 8.49 -1.09
C ASN A 72 10.50 8.45 0.41
N ALA A 73 11.49 7.66 0.84
CA ALA A 73 11.87 7.56 2.24
C ALA A 73 12.45 8.88 2.78
N ALA A 74 11.85 9.37 3.86
CA ALA A 74 12.32 10.53 4.60
C ALA A 74 11.94 10.38 6.10
N PRO A 75 12.64 11.06 7.02
CA PRO A 75 12.36 10.96 8.46
C PRO A 75 10.93 11.38 8.87
N ASP A 76 10.31 12.26 8.09
CA ASP A 76 8.99 12.85 8.30
C ASP A 76 7.87 12.12 7.52
N ARG A 77 8.18 10.96 6.92
CA ARG A 77 7.24 10.22 6.06
C ARG A 77 6.94 8.82 6.56
N CYS A 78 5.69 8.41 6.40
CA CYS A 78 5.25 7.03 6.53
C CYS A 78 4.98 6.46 5.14
N LEU A 79 5.69 5.39 4.78
CA LEU A 79 5.45 4.67 3.53
C LEU A 79 4.61 3.42 3.84
N LEU A 80 3.38 3.36 3.32
CA LEU A 80 2.48 2.22 3.49
C LEU A 80 2.39 1.45 2.17
N VAL A 81 2.88 0.21 2.15
CA VAL A 81 2.84 -0.66 0.96
C VAL A 81 1.65 -1.62 1.05
N ASP A 82 0.80 -1.66 0.02
CA ASP A 82 -0.32 -2.61 -0.08
C ASP A 82 -0.37 -3.19 -1.52
N CYS A 83 -0.02 -4.46 -1.76
CA CYS A 83 0.50 -5.46 -0.83
C CYS A 83 1.73 -6.21 -1.38
N LEU A 84 2.55 -6.75 -0.48
CA LEU A 84 3.74 -7.49 -0.86
C LEU A 84 3.43 -8.78 -1.64
N THR A 85 2.27 -9.40 -1.40
CA THR A 85 1.91 -10.64 -2.09
C THR A 85 1.64 -10.39 -3.57
N LEU A 86 0.92 -9.33 -3.92
CA LEU A 86 0.67 -8.96 -5.31
C LEU A 86 1.94 -8.41 -5.99
N TRP A 87 2.80 -7.70 -5.25
CA TRP A 87 4.12 -7.33 -5.75
C TRP A 87 4.95 -8.56 -6.14
N LEU A 88 5.02 -9.57 -5.28
CA LEU A 88 5.70 -10.84 -5.60
C LEU A 88 5.06 -11.54 -6.80
N THR A 89 3.73 -11.56 -6.89
CA THR A 89 3.03 -12.11 -8.07
C THR A 89 3.43 -11.37 -9.35
N ASN A 90 3.47 -10.04 -9.32
CA ASN A 90 3.90 -9.24 -10.47
C ASN A 90 5.33 -9.59 -10.89
N LEU A 91 6.27 -9.71 -9.94
CA LEU A 91 7.67 -10.10 -10.24
C LEU A 91 7.82 -11.48 -10.86
N LEU A 92 6.87 -12.40 -10.61
CA LEU A 92 6.91 -13.75 -11.16
C LEU A 92 6.20 -13.86 -12.53
N MET A 93 5.33 -12.91 -12.86
CA MET A 93 4.44 -13.00 -14.02
C MET A 93 4.72 -11.94 -15.10
N LEU A 94 5.44 -10.87 -14.79
CA LEU A 94 5.84 -9.80 -15.71
C LEU A 94 7.33 -9.90 -16.05
#